data_AF-A0ABD4YJ78-F1
#
_entry.id   AF-A0ABD4YJ78-F1
#
_cell.length_a   1.000
_cell.length_b   1.000
_cell.length_c   1.000
_cell.angle_alpha   90.00
_cell.angle_beta   90.00
_cell.angle_gamma   90.00
#
_symmetry.space_group_name_H-M   'P 1'
#
loop_
_entity.id
_entity.type
_entity.pdbx_description
1 polymer ?
#
loop_
_entity_poly.entity_id
_entity_poly.type
_entity_poly.pdbx_seq_one_letter_code
_entity_poly.pdbx_strand_id
1 'polypeptide(L)' 'MIDADDLKASSDAAQKAFHDWIEAGKVQAKARELLDVTGEARAKAAAERCEKIYDLAARDLATRVNAVLAKVELGYRPK' A
#
# COMPACT_ATOMS: atom_id res chain seq x y z
N MET A 1 56.39 -18.49 -3.51
CA MET A 1 55.57 -19.69 -3.74
C MET A 1 54.33 -19.49 -2.88
N ILE A 2 53.13 -19.44 -3.46
CA ILE A 2 51.90 -19.24 -2.68
C ILE A 2 51.56 -20.59 -2.05
N ASP A 3 51.25 -20.58 -0.76
CA ASP A 3 50.89 -21.78 -0.01
C ASP A 3 49.55 -22.35 -0.51
N ALA A 4 49.51 -23.65 -0.77
CA ALA A 4 48.31 -24.33 -1.28
C ALA A 4 47.17 -24.30 -0.25
N ASP A 5 47.52 -24.28 1.04
CA ASP A 5 46.54 -24.21 2.13
C ASP A 5 45.89 -22.81 2.22
N ASP A 6 46.66 -21.74 2.01
CA ASP A 6 46.14 -20.36 1.94
C ASP A 6 45.21 -20.15 0.72
N LEU A 7 45.52 -20.81 -0.39
CA LEU A 7 44.71 -20.77 -1.61
C LEU A 7 43.33 -21.42 -1.37
N LYS A 8 43.31 -22.56 -0.66
CA LYS A 8 42.09 -23.29 -0.33
C LYS A 8 41.20 -22.51 0.65
N ALA A 9 41.79 -21.98 1.72
CA ALA A 9 41.06 -21.15 2.68
C ALA A 9 40.41 -19.92 2.03
N SER A 10 41.13 -19.27 1.11
CA SER A 10 40.61 -18.12 0.36
C SER A 10 39.47 -18.50 -0.60
N SER A 11 39.55 -19.67 -1.24
CA SER A 11 38.49 -20.21 -2.09
C SER A 11 37.22 -20.53 -1.31
N ASP A 12 37.35 -21.18 -0.14
CA ASP A 12 36.21 -21.54 0.70
C ASP A 12 35.52 -20.28 1.25
N ALA A 13 36.30 -19.27 1.65
CA ALA A 13 35.78 -17.98 2.08
C ALA A 13 35.01 -17.25 0.95
N ALA A 14 35.52 -17.30 -0.29
CA ALA A 14 34.86 -16.71 -1.45
C ALA A 14 33.56 -17.44 -1.81
N GLN A 15 33.54 -18.78 -1.76
CA GLN A 15 32.32 -19.57 -1.98
C GLN A 15 31.26 -19.28 -0.93
N LYS A 16 31.67 -19.19 0.34
CA LYS A 16 30.77 -18.83 1.44
C LYS A 16 30.20 -17.42 1.25
N ALA A 17 31.04 -16.43 0.93
CA ALA A 17 30.58 -15.07 0.68
C ALA A 17 29.60 -14.97 -0.49
N PHE A 18 29.84 -15.75 -1.56
CA PHE A 18 28.93 -15.82 -2.71
C PHE A 18 27.58 -16.44 -2.34
N HIS A 19 27.58 -17.51 -1.54
CA HIS A 19 26.35 -18.11 -1.03
C HIS A 19 25.58 -17.16 -0.11
N ASP A 20 26.27 -16.49 0.81
CA ASP A 20 25.68 -15.51 1.72
C ASP A 20 25.03 -14.35 0.93
N TRP A 21 25.65 -13.92 -0.18
CA TRP A 21 25.08 -12.92 -1.09
C TRP A 21 23.81 -13.39 -1.80
N ILE A 22 23.78 -14.65 -2.28
CA ILE A 22 22.58 -15.24 -2.90
C ILE A 22 21.43 -15.32 -1.89
N GLU A 23 21.68 -15.76 -0.67
CA GLU A 23 20.66 -15.86 0.36
C GLU A 23 20.12 -14.48 0.77
N ALA A 24 21.01 -13.48 0.91
CA ALA A 24 20.59 -12.09 1.12
C ALA A 24 19.69 -11.57 -0.01
N GLY A 25 20.01 -11.90 -1.27
CA GLY A 25 19.19 -11.55 -2.43
C GLY A 25 17.79 -12.18 -2.39
N LYS A 26 17.68 -13.44 -1.98
CA LYS A 26 16.37 -14.12 -1.80
C LYS A 26 15.54 -13.48 -0.70
N VAL A 27 16.16 -13.13 0.43
CA VAL A 27 15.49 -12.44 1.54
C VAL A 27 14.99 -11.07 1.08
N GLN A 28 15.80 -10.31 0.34
CA GLN A 28 15.41 -9.01 -0.20
C GLN A 28 14.25 -9.13 -1.20
N ALA A 29 14.28 -10.11 -2.10
CA ALA A 29 13.18 -10.34 -3.05
C ALA A 29 11.87 -10.67 -2.33
N LYS A 30 11.91 -11.57 -1.33
CA LYS A 30 10.73 -11.93 -0.53
C LYS A 30 10.21 -10.76 0.30
N ALA A 31 11.09 -9.94 0.87
CA ALA A 31 10.71 -8.73 1.58
C ALA A 31 9.98 -7.74 0.66
N ARG A 32 10.40 -7.62 -0.60
CA ARG A 32 9.77 -6.76 -1.60
C ARG A 32 8.38 -7.27 -1.99
N GLU A 33 8.22 -8.57 -2.25
CA GLU A 33 6.89 -9.15 -2.51
C GLU A 33 5.91 -8.91 -1.36
N LEU A 34 6.36 -9.08 -0.10
CA LEU A 34 5.52 -8.82 1.07
C LEU A 34 5.16 -7.33 1.20
N LEU A 35 6.08 -6.43 0.86
CA LEU A 35 5.82 -4.99 0.85
C LEU A 35 4.81 -4.60 -0.24
N ASP A 36 4.89 -5.20 -1.43
CA ASP A 36 3.94 -4.94 -2.51
C ASP A 36 2.53 -5.40 -2.11
N VAL A 37 2.37 -6.61 -1.57
CA VAL A 37 1.07 -7.13 -1.11
C VAL A 37 0.49 -6.29 0.03
N THR A 38 1.30 -5.89 1.00
CA THR A 38 0.84 -5.06 2.13
C THR A 38 0.51 -3.62 1.68
N GLY A 39 1.27 -3.09 0.71
CA GLY A 39 1.02 -1.81 0.07
C GLY A 39 -0.31 -1.80 -0.68
N GLU A 40 -0.58 -2.82 -1.49
CA GLU A 40 -1.85 -2.99 -2.21
C GLU A 40 -3.04 -3.11 -1.27
N ALA A 41 -2.94 -3.94 -0.23
CA ALA A 41 -4.01 -4.10 0.77
C ALA A 41 -4.31 -2.77 1.50
N ARG A 42 -3.26 -2.02 1.86
CA ARG A 42 -3.41 -0.72 2.53
C ARG A 42 -4.01 0.33 1.59
N ALA A 43 -3.61 0.35 0.32
CA ALA A 43 -4.15 1.24 -0.69
C ALA A 43 -5.65 0.97 -0.95
N LYS A 44 -6.02 -0.32 -1.08
CA LYS A 44 -7.43 -0.73 -1.24
C LYS A 44 -8.28 -0.33 -0.04
N ALA A 45 -7.82 -0.60 1.18
CA ALA A 45 -8.53 -0.20 2.39
C ALA A 45 -8.65 1.33 2.55
N ALA A 46 -7.66 2.10 2.05
CA ALA A 46 -7.76 3.56 2.01
C ALA A 46 -8.79 4.03 0.99
N ALA A 47 -8.79 3.47 -0.22
CA ALA A 47 -9.77 3.78 -1.26
C ALA A 47 -11.21 3.50 -0.80
N GLU A 48 -11.48 2.34 -0.21
CA GLU A 48 -12.79 1.97 0.32
C GLU A 48 -13.27 2.92 1.44
N ARG A 49 -12.35 3.41 2.28
CA ARG A 49 -12.67 4.42 3.30
C ARG A 49 -13.03 5.77 2.67
N CYS A 50 -12.27 6.20 1.67
CA CYS A 50 -12.54 7.45 0.95
C CYS A 50 -13.91 7.39 0.25
N GLU A 51 -14.23 6.30 -0.43
CA GLU A 51 -15.52 6.10 -1.09
C GLU A 51 -16.70 6.22 -0.10
N LYS A 52 -16.61 5.56 1.07
CA LYS A 52 -17.64 5.67 2.13
C LYS A 52 -17.82 7.10 2.64
N ILE A 53 -16.72 7.86 2.78
CA ILE A 53 -16.78 9.26 3.21
C ILE A 53 -17.48 10.12 2.15
N TYR A 54 -17.14 9.91 0.87
CA TYR A 54 -17.81 10.59 -0.24
C TYR A 54 -19.31 10.28 -0.28
N ASP A 55 -19.70 9.01 -0.14
CA ASP A 55 -21.12 8.60 -0.10
C ASP A 55 -21.89 9.25 1.05
N LEU A 56 -21.30 9.29 2.24
CA LEU A 56 -21.90 9.95 3.40
C LEU A 56 -22.05 11.46 3.17
N ALA A 57 -21.03 12.11 2.63
CA ALA A 57 -21.07 13.54 2.31
C ALA A 57 -22.12 13.86 1.24
N ALA A 58 -22.23 13.02 0.21
CA ALA A 58 -23.24 13.17 -0.84
C ALA A 58 -24.67 13.02 -0.29
N ARG A 59 -24.90 12.05 0.61
CA ARG A 59 -26.20 11.87 1.27
C ARG A 59 -26.55 13.03 2.21
N ASP A 60 -25.58 13.52 2.98
CA ASP A 60 -25.78 14.70 3.84
C ASP A 60 -26.13 15.94 3.00
N LEU A 61 -25.40 16.16 1.91
CA LEU A 61 -25.67 17.25 0.98
C LEU A 61 -27.08 17.13 0.37
N ALA A 62 -27.47 15.96 -0.12
CA ALA A 62 -28.80 15.72 -0.67
C ALA A 62 -29.89 16.01 0.38
N THR A 63 -29.68 15.60 1.63
CA THR A 63 -30.60 15.87 2.74
C THR A 63 -30.75 17.37 2.99
N ARG A 64 -29.64 18.11 3.02
CA ARG A 64 -29.65 19.57 3.20
C ARG A 64 -30.33 20.29 2.03
N VAL A 65 -30.07 19.86 0.80
CA VAL A 65 -30.71 20.42 -0.41
C VAL A 65 -32.23 20.21 -0.35
N ASN A 66 -32.68 18.99 -0.04
CA ASN A 66 -34.10 18.70 0.10
C ASN A 66 -34.76 19.52 1.22
N ALA A 67 -34.08 19.72 2.35
CA ALA A 67 -34.57 20.57 3.43
C ALA A 67 -34.72 22.05 3.01
N VAL A 68 -33.85 22.54 2.13
CA VAL A 68 -33.98 23.90 1.57
C VAL A 68 -35.14 23.96 0.57
N LEU A 69 -35.25 22.99 -0.34
CA LEU A 69 -36.33 22.93 -1.33
C LEU A 69 -37.71 22.91 -0.65
N ALA A 70 -37.89 22.06 0.37
CA ALA A 70 -39.15 21.99 1.12
C ALA A 70 -39.53 23.33 1.78
N LYS A 71 -38.55 24.10 2.27
CA LYS A 71 -38.79 25.45 2.82
C LYS A 71 -39.20 26.45 1.74
N VAL A 72 -38.61 26.36 0.55
CA VAL A 72 -38.97 27.21 -0.59
C VAL A 72 -40.39 26.90 -1.06
N GLU A 73 -40.75 25.63 -1.18
CA GLU A 73 -42.10 25.20 -1.60
C GLU A 73 -43.19 25.66 -0.62
N LEU A 74 -42.95 25.59 0.70
CA LEU A 74 -43.89 26.09 1.72
C LEU A 74 -43.99 27.61 1.75
N GLY A 75 -42.92 28.32 1.37
CA GLY A 75 -42.89 29.78 1.27
C GLY A 75 -43.47 30.33 -0.04
N TYR A 76 -43.64 29.49 -1.05
CA TYR A 76 -44.13 29.88 -2.37
C TYR A 76 -45.67 29.88 -2.40
N ARG A 77 -46.28 31.07 -2.39
CA ARG A 77 -47.68 31.25 -2.78
C ARG A 77 -47.73 31.75 -4.22
N PRO A 78 -48.19 30.95 -5.19
CA PRO A 78 -48.42 31.46 -6.53
C PRO A 78 -49.51 32.54 -6.46
N LYS A 79 -49.25 33.70 -7.09
CA LYS A 79 -50.24 34.77 -7.25
C LYS A 79 -51.28 34.40 -8.28
#